data_AF-A0A0G2ZFM5-F1
#
_entry.id   AF-A0A0G2ZFM5-F1
#
_cell.length_a   1.000
_cell.length_b   1.000
_cell.length_c   1.000
_cell.angle_alpha   90.00
_cell.angle_beta   90.00
_cell.angle_gamma   90.00
#
_symmetry.space_group_name_H-M   'P 1'
#
loop_
_entity.id
_entity.type
_entity.pdbx_description
1 polymer ?
#
loop_
_entity_poly.entity_id
_entity_poly.type
_entity_poly.pdbx_seq_one_letter_code
_entity_poly.pdbx_strand_id
1 'polypeptide(L)'
;MNIKRSVFIGHAAHCESEEKAKEFIREISRRFKDATHNCWAYKVNMNGVEKFNFSDAGEPHGSAGRPIFSAIESLNMTNIVVVVTRYFGGIKLGVRGLIDAYNSTARKTLEMGQKGKYCPGKRFSIEIDYSMWNTFIGKFAQGKDFNIVDVEYGTSVRATLTCKSENFKALADFFVERRIPIEELGRVVFVERL
;
A
#
# COMPACT_ATOMS: atom_id res chain seq x y z
N MET A 1 11.53 -6.78 -20.13
CA MET A 1 12.79 -6.23 -20.67
C MET A 1 13.67 -7.37 -21.18
N ASN A 2 14.39 -7.16 -22.28
CA ASN A 2 15.36 -8.12 -22.81
C ASN A 2 16.77 -7.53 -22.64
N ILE A 3 17.67 -8.24 -21.95
CA ILE A 3 19.03 -7.78 -21.66
C ILE A 3 19.99 -8.94 -21.88
N LYS A 4 20.91 -8.82 -22.85
CA LYS A 4 21.87 -9.88 -23.22
C LYS A 4 21.20 -11.26 -23.32
N ARG A 5 20.13 -11.35 -24.13
CA ARG A 5 19.26 -12.53 -24.34
C ARG A 5 18.47 -13.02 -23.12
N SER A 6 18.74 -12.53 -21.91
CA SER A 6 17.92 -12.83 -20.74
C SER A 6 16.63 -11.99 -20.79
N VAL A 7 15.52 -12.60 -20.40
CA VAL A 7 14.21 -11.94 -20.32
C VAL A 7 13.91 -11.66 -18.85
N PHE A 8 13.51 -10.42 -18.56
CA PHE A 8 13.09 -9.96 -17.23
C PHE A 8 11.66 -9.45 -17.31
N ILE A 9 10.77 -9.99 -16.50
CA ILE A 9 9.35 -9.64 -16.46
C ILE A 9 9.04 -9.16 -15.05
N GLY A 10 8.61 -7.91 -14.92
CA GLY A 10 8.25 -7.34 -13.63
C GLY A 10 6.76 -7.41 -13.38
N HIS A 11 6.40 -7.76 -12.15
CA HIS A 11 5.05 -7.82 -11.63
C HIS A 11 5.00 -7.01 -10.35
N ALA A 12 3.98 -6.18 -10.18
CA ALA A 12 3.78 -5.43 -8.95
C ALA A 12 2.31 -5.45 -8.56
N ALA A 13 2.05 -5.44 -7.25
CA ALA A 13 0.71 -5.37 -6.70
C ALA A 13 0.69 -4.57 -5.40
N HIS A 14 -0.42 -3.89 -5.16
CA HIS A 14 -0.72 -3.28 -3.86
C HIS A 14 -0.89 -4.38 -2.81
N CYS A 15 -0.24 -4.25 -1.66
CA CYS A 15 -0.36 -5.17 -0.54
C CYS A 15 -0.22 -4.43 0.80
N GLU A 16 -1.13 -4.67 1.72
CA GLU A 16 -1.20 -3.95 3.01
C GLU A 16 -0.65 -4.77 4.18
N SER A 17 -0.19 -5.98 3.91
CA SER A 17 0.38 -6.88 4.90
C SER A 17 1.43 -7.81 4.29
N GLU A 18 2.26 -8.39 5.15
CA GLU A 18 3.25 -9.38 4.72
C GLU A 18 2.59 -10.64 4.13
N GLU A 19 1.42 -11.01 4.64
CA GLU A 19 0.65 -12.17 4.18
C GLU A 19 0.17 -11.96 2.74
N LYS A 20 -0.40 -10.79 2.43
CA LYS A 20 -0.81 -10.43 1.05
C LYS A 20 0.41 -10.38 0.11
N ALA A 21 1.54 -9.84 0.57
CA ALA A 21 2.77 -9.85 -0.22
C ALA A 21 3.25 -11.28 -0.52
N LYS A 22 3.29 -12.15 0.49
CA LYS A 22 3.67 -13.57 0.35
C LYS A 22 2.69 -14.37 -0.51
N GLU A 23 1.41 -14.05 -0.50
CA GLU A 23 0.42 -14.63 -1.40
C GLU A 23 0.72 -14.29 -2.86
N PHE A 24 0.92 -13.00 -3.16
CA PHE A 24 1.27 -12.55 -4.51
C PHE A 24 2.60 -13.16 -5.01
N ILE A 25 3.61 -13.23 -4.15
CA ILE A 25 4.90 -13.88 -4.49
C ILE A 25 4.67 -15.35 -4.88
N ARG A 26 3.85 -16.08 -4.11
CA ARG A 26 3.51 -17.49 -4.40
C ARG A 26 2.69 -17.64 -5.67
N GLU A 27 1.78 -16.70 -5.95
CA GLU A 27 1.00 -16.67 -7.19
C GLU A 27 1.90 -16.53 -8.41
N ILE A 28 2.75 -15.48 -8.44
CA ILE A 28 3.66 -15.23 -9.57
C ILE A 28 4.66 -16.39 -9.71
N SER A 29 5.22 -16.88 -8.61
CA SER A 29 6.17 -18.01 -8.65
C SER A 29 5.53 -19.29 -9.20
N ARG A 30 4.25 -19.53 -8.94
CA ARG A 30 3.50 -20.68 -9.48
C ARG A 30 3.18 -20.48 -10.96
N ARG A 31 2.79 -19.26 -11.35
CA ARG A 31 2.49 -18.90 -12.74
C ARG A 31 3.72 -19.03 -13.63
N PHE A 32 4.89 -18.65 -13.13
CA PHE A 32 6.18 -18.71 -13.82
C PHE A 32 7.13 -19.71 -13.15
N LYS A 33 6.63 -20.94 -12.94
CA LYS A 33 7.37 -22.03 -12.28
C LYS A 33 8.58 -22.52 -13.09
N ASP A 34 8.59 -22.24 -14.38
CA ASP A 34 9.63 -22.61 -15.35
C ASP A 34 10.70 -21.51 -15.50
N ALA A 35 10.53 -20.37 -14.84
CA ALA A 35 11.52 -19.31 -14.82
C ALA A 35 12.81 -19.75 -14.12
N THR A 36 13.93 -19.14 -14.51
CA THR A 36 15.22 -19.40 -13.88
C THR A 36 15.24 -18.87 -12.45
N HIS A 37 14.72 -17.66 -12.23
CA HIS A 37 14.57 -17.07 -10.89
C HIS A 37 13.31 -16.20 -10.82
N ASN A 38 12.66 -16.21 -9.65
CA ASN A 38 11.57 -15.30 -9.30
C ASN A 38 12.00 -14.47 -8.08
N CYS A 39 12.82 -13.45 -8.32
CA CYS A 39 13.34 -12.58 -7.27
C CYS A 39 12.28 -11.55 -6.86
N TRP A 40 12.28 -11.11 -5.62
CA TRP A 40 11.21 -10.24 -5.13
C TRP A 40 11.66 -9.30 -4.03
N ALA A 41 10.86 -8.25 -3.82
CA ALA A 41 10.91 -7.38 -2.65
C ALA A 41 9.50 -6.88 -2.32
N TYR A 42 9.25 -6.58 -1.05
CA TYR A 42 8.06 -5.86 -0.63
C TYR A 42 8.39 -4.81 0.43
N LYS A 43 7.55 -3.78 0.49
CA LYS A 43 7.49 -2.80 1.58
C LYS A 43 6.03 -2.59 1.94
N VAL A 44 5.66 -2.85 3.18
CA VAL A 44 4.31 -2.69 3.70
C VAL A 44 4.32 -1.83 4.96
N ASN A 45 3.30 -1.01 5.14
CA ASN A 45 3.06 -0.23 6.34
C ASN A 45 1.83 -0.83 7.05
N MET A 46 2.09 -1.58 8.11
CA MET A 46 1.04 -2.20 8.92
C MET A 46 0.82 -1.33 10.16
N ASN A 47 -0.28 -0.58 10.19
CA ASN A 47 -0.65 0.27 11.34
C ASN A 47 0.46 1.25 11.76
N GLY A 48 1.16 1.84 10.80
CA GLY A 48 2.26 2.79 11.05
C GLY A 48 3.62 2.12 11.25
N VAL A 49 3.70 0.80 11.29
CA VAL A 49 4.96 0.06 11.37
C VAL A 49 5.36 -0.37 9.97
N GLU A 50 6.50 0.13 9.50
CA GLU A 50 7.07 -0.32 8.23
C GLU A 50 7.72 -1.70 8.39
N LYS A 51 7.38 -2.60 7.48
CA LYS A 51 8.00 -3.90 7.32
C LYS A 51 8.41 -4.09 5.87
N PHE A 52 9.58 -4.67 5.66
CA PHE A 52 10.07 -4.96 4.33
C PHE A 52 10.87 -6.25 4.33
N ASN A 53 10.94 -6.89 3.18
CA ASN A 53 11.81 -8.03 2.96
C ASN A 53 12.10 -8.16 1.46
N PHE A 54 13.15 -8.90 1.11
CA PHE A 54 13.53 -9.16 -0.27
C PHE A 54 14.29 -10.48 -0.39
N SER A 55 14.31 -11.04 -1.60
CA SER A 55 15.01 -12.29 -1.87
C SER A 55 15.61 -12.32 -3.27
N ASP A 56 16.83 -12.84 -3.36
CA ASP A 56 17.52 -13.11 -4.61
C ASP A 56 17.03 -14.40 -5.29
N ALA A 57 16.21 -15.23 -4.64
CA ALA A 57 15.59 -16.43 -5.22
C ALA A 57 16.55 -17.35 -6.01
N GLY A 58 17.80 -17.49 -5.53
CA GLY A 58 18.84 -18.31 -6.15
C GLY A 58 19.81 -17.55 -7.06
N GLU A 59 19.58 -16.27 -7.34
CA GLU A 59 20.60 -15.39 -7.93
C GLU A 59 21.78 -15.20 -6.97
N PRO A 60 22.95 -14.74 -7.46
CA PRO A 60 24.06 -14.34 -6.59
C PRO A 60 23.60 -13.36 -5.51
N HIS A 61 24.14 -13.54 -4.31
CA HIS A 61 23.75 -12.76 -3.14
C HIS A 61 23.83 -11.24 -3.39
N GLY A 62 22.74 -10.53 -3.08
CA GLY A 62 22.61 -9.08 -3.21
C GLY A 62 22.42 -8.58 -4.63
N SER A 63 22.30 -9.47 -5.64
CA SER A 63 22.25 -9.07 -7.05
C SER A 63 20.85 -8.84 -7.60
N ALA A 64 19.79 -9.19 -6.87
CA ALA A 64 18.42 -9.10 -7.36
C ALA A 64 17.43 -8.50 -6.35
N GLY A 65 17.21 -9.16 -5.21
CA GLY A 65 16.20 -8.75 -4.22
C GLY A 65 16.46 -7.34 -3.67
N ARG A 66 17.71 -7.06 -3.29
CA ARG A 66 18.11 -5.73 -2.81
C ARG A 66 17.94 -4.64 -3.90
N PRO A 67 18.40 -4.83 -5.14
CA PRO A 67 18.11 -3.92 -6.25
C PRO A 67 16.62 -3.64 -6.53
N ILE A 68 15.76 -4.67 -6.43
CA ILE A 68 14.30 -4.49 -6.54
C ILE A 68 13.79 -3.61 -5.39
N PHE A 69 14.21 -3.89 -4.16
CA PHE A 69 13.84 -3.08 -3.00
C PHE A 69 14.32 -1.62 -3.12
N SER A 70 15.55 -1.39 -3.59
CA SER A 70 16.05 -0.04 -3.83
C SER A 70 15.24 0.73 -4.88
N ALA A 71 14.62 0.05 -5.85
CA ALA A 71 13.70 0.70 -6.79
C ALA A 71 12.42 1.18 -6.07
N ILE A 72 11.84 0.35 -5.19
CA ILE A 72 10.68 0.73 -4.34
C ILE A 72 11.03 1.96 -3.50
N GLU A 73 12.18 1.95 -2.83
CA GLU A 73 12.64 3.08 -1.99
C GLU A 73 12.88 4.35 -2.81
N SER A 74 13.54 4.24 -3.97
CA SER A 74 13.85 5.40 -4.83
C SER A 74 12.60 6.11 -5.36
N LEU A 75 11.47 5.40 -5.43
CA LEU A 75 10.18 5.94 -5.84
C LEU A 75 9.28 6.32 -4.66
N ASN A 76 9.79 6.23 -3.42
CA ASN A 76 9.05 6.47 -2.17
C ASN A 76 7.73 5.68 -2.09
N MET A 77 7.72 4.45 -2.59
CA MET A 77 6.52 3.61 -2.59
C MET A 77 6.43 2.76 -1.31
N THR A 78 5.21 2.52 -0.86
CA THR A 78 4.88 1.65 0.28
C THR A 78 3.61 0.87 -0.04
N ASN A 79 3.28 -0.12 0.79
CA ASN A 79 2.19 -1.07 0.56
C ASN A 79 2.25 -1.73 -0.83
N ILE A 80 3.44 -2.17 -1.21
CA ILE A 80 3.71 -2.71 -2.53
C ILE A 80 4.61 -3.94 -2.44
N VAL A 81 4.33 -4.91 -3.31
CA VAL A 81 5.18 -6.07 -3.57
C VAL A 81 5.57 -6.05 -5.04
N VAL A 82 6.83 -6.40 -5.32
CA VAL A 82 7.37 -6.53 -6.66
C VAL A 82 8.04 -7.89 -6.80
N VAL A 83 7.71 -8.60 -7.88
CA VAL A 83 8.38 -9.83 -8.30
C VAL A 83 8.97 -9.60 -9.68
N VAL A 84 10.24 -9.92 -9.86
CA VAL A 84 10.92 -9.91 -11.16
C VAL A 84 11.25 -11.35 -11.53
N THR A 85 10.54 -11.85 -12.53
CA THR A 85 10.74 -13.16 -13.14
C THR A 85 11.84 -13.07 -14.19
N ARG A 86 12.85 -13.93 -14.10
CA ARG A 86 13.96 -13.99 -15.04
C ARG A 86 14.01 -15.33 -15.76
N TYR A 87 14.16 -15.28 -17.08
CA TYR A 87 14.58 -16.41 -17.92
C TYR A 87 16.01 -16.17 -18.42
N PHE A 88 16.92 -17.09 -18.10
CA PHE A 88 18.34 -16.99 -18.50
C PHE A 88 18.53 -17.20 -20.00
N GLY A 89 19.22 -16.27 -20.66
CA GLY A 89 19.44 -16.29 -22.11
C GLY A 89 20.76 -16.89 -22.60
N GLY A 90 21.48 -17.63 -21.76
CA GLY A 90 22.76 -18.24 -22.13
C GLY A 90 24.00 -17.34 -22.00
N ILE A 91 23.83 -16.02 -21.77
CA ILE A 91 24.93 -15.06 -21.57
C ILE A 91 24.91 -14.56 -20.13
N LYS A 92 26.02 -14.75 -19.40
CA LYS A 92 26.16 -14.24 -18.04
C LYS A 92 26.25 -12.70 -18.04
N LEU A 93 25.48 -12.06 -17.16
CA LEU A 93 25.47 -10.59 -16.99
C LEU A 93 26.55 -10.10 -16.02
N GLY A 94 27.06 -10.98 -15.15
CA GLY A 94 27.86 -10.61 -13.98
C GLY A 94 27.01 -9.93 -12.90
N VAL A 95 27.52 -9.84 -11.67
CA VAL A 95 26.77 -9.31 -10.52
C VAL A 95 26.27 -7.88 -10.77
N ARG A 96 27.15 -7.00 -11.28
CA ARG A 96 26.76 -5.61 -11.58
C ARG A 96 25.67 -5.52 -12.65
N GLY A 97 25.77 -6.34 -13.70
CA GLY A 97 24.74 -6.37 -14.75
C GLY A 97 23.39 -6.89 -14.26
N LEU A 98 23.38 -7.80 -13.28
CA LEU A 98 22.16 -8.26 -12.62
C LEU A 98 21.54 -7.16 -11.76
N ILE A 99 22.36 -6.47 -10.96
CA ILE A 99 21.91 -5.34 -10.14
C ILE A 99 21.18 -4.31 -11.00
N ASP A 100 21.79 -3.89 -12.11
CA ASP A 100 21.21 -2.91 -13.02
C ASP A 100 19.93 -3.44 -13.69
N ALA A 101 19.91 -4.71 -14.11
CA ALA A 101 18.75 -5.34 -14.75
C ALA A 101 17.54 -5.46 -13.82
N TYR A 102 17.74 -5.92 -12.58
CA TYR A 102 16.67 -6.08 -11.60
C TYR A 102 16.13 -4.73 -11.13
N ASN A 103 17.01 -3.76 -10.83
CA ASN A 103 16.59 -2.42 -10.43
C ASN A 103 15.78 -1.73 -11.55
N SER A 104 16.31 -1.72 -12.78
CA SER A 104 15.64 -1.06 -13.90
C SER A 104 14.30 -1.71 -14.28
N THR A 105 14.21 -3.04 -14.20
CA THR A 105 12.94 -3.76 -14.46
C THR A 105 11.91 -3.43 -13.39
N ALA A 106 12.28 -3.49 -12.10
CA ALA A 106 11.40 -3.14 -11.00
C ALA A 106 10.91 -1.69 -11.10
N ARG A 107 11.84 -0.75 -11.34
CA ARG A 107 11.52 0.67 -11.49
C ARG A 107 10.51 0.93 -12.60
N LYS A 108 10.75 0.39 -13.80
CA LYS A 108 9.80 0.55 -14.93
C LYS A 108 8.44 -0.07 -14.63
N THR A 109 8.41 -1.22 -13.96
CA THR A 109 7.16 -1.87 -13.56
C THR A 109 6.33 -0.97 -12.64
N LEU A 110 6.98 -0.35 -11.65
CA LEU A 110 6.34 0.57 -10.71
C LEU A 110 5.91 1.89 -11.38
N GLU A 111 6.69 2.38 -12.34
CA GLU A 111 6.37 3.59 -13.10
C GLU A 111 5.20 3.40 -14.07
N MET A 112 5.00 2.19 -14.60
CA MET A 112 3.87 1.85 -15.47
C MET A 112 2.55 1.63 -14.71
N GLY A 113 2.61 1.37 -13.40
CA GLY A 113 1.41 1.19 -12.57
C GLY A 113 0.67 2.51 -12.32
N GLN A 114 -0.65 2.42 -12.11
CA GLN A 114 -1.41 3.58 -11.62
C GLN A 114 -1.00 3.86 -10.17
N LYS A 115 -0.42 5.03 -9.93
CA LYS A 115 0.02 5.44 -8.60
C LYS A 115 -1.13 6.12 -7.87
N GLY A 116 -1.23 5.83 -6.58
CA GLY A 116 -2.12 6.54 -5.67
C GLY A 116 -1.33 7.13 -4.52
N LYS A 117 -1.77 8.28 -4.02
CA LYS A 117 -1.24 8.85 -2.79
C LYS A 117 -1.81 8.07 -1.60
N TYR A 118 -0.92 7.50 -0.80
CA TYR A 118 -1.27 6.88 0.47
C TYR A 118 -1.64 7.96 1.47
N CYS A 119 -2.92 8.05 1.80
CA CYS A 119 -3.45 9.03 2.74
C CYS A 119 -3.96 8.28 3.98
N PRO A 120 -3.19 8.26 5.09
CA PRO A 120 -3.64 7.59 6.31
C PRO A 120 -4.91 8.27 6.83
N GLY A 121 -5.79 7.47 7.41
CA GLY A 121 -7.06 7.91 7.96
C GLY A 121 -7.43 7.21 9.25
N LYS A 122 -8.47 7.74 9.90
CA LYS A 122 -9.07 7.18 11.11
C LYS A 122 -10.50 6.73 10.83
N ARG A 123 -10.91 5.67 11.50
CA ARG A 123 -12.29 5.20 11.61
C ARG A 123 -12.73 5.37 13.05
N PHE A 124 -13.90 5.97 13.26
CA PHE A 124 -14.42 6.25 14.59
C PHE A 124 -15.94 6.17 14.62
N SER A 125 -16.50 5.88 15.79
CA SER A 125 -17.94 5.89 16.05
C SER A 125 -18.32 7.10 16.90
N ILE A 126 -19.53 7.58 16.67
CA ILE A 126 -20.18 8.61 17.49
C ILE A 126 -21.64 8.21 17.73
N GLU A 127 -22.18 8.64 18.86
CA GLU A 127 -23.61 8.59 19.14
C GLU A 127 -24.07 9.98 19.61
N ILE A 128 -24.95 10.61 18.83
CA ILE A 128 -25.37 12.00 19.04
C ILE A 128 -26.86 12.18 18.76
N ASP A 129 -27.46 13.23 19.32
CA ASP A 129 -28.85 13.58 18.98
C ASP A 129 -28.97 14.16 17.55
N TYR A 130 -30.21 14.23 17.05
CA TYR A 130 -30.50 14.72 15.69
C TYR A 130 -30.13 16.19 15.47
N SER A 131 -30.27 17.05 16.47
CA SER A 131 -29.91 18.47 16.38
C SER A 131 -28.40 18.61 16.18
N MET A 132 -27.63 17.81 16.93
CA MET A 132 -26.19 17.77 16.82
C MET A 132 -25.73 17.13 15.52
N TRP A 133 -26.40 16.08 15.04
CA TRP A 133 -26.13 15.49 13.74
C TRP A 133 -26.29 16.52 12.61
N ASN A 134 -27.38 17.29 12.62
CA ASN A 134 -27.60 18.37 11.65
C ASN A 134 -26.53 19.46 11.74
N THR A 135 -26.11 19.83 12.96
CA THR A 135 -25.02 20.79 13.17
C THR A 135 -23.69 20.27 12.63
N PHE A 136 -23.40 18.99 12.84
CA PHE A 136 -22.17 18.34 12.38
C PHE A 136 -22.09 18.30 10.85
N ILE A 137 -23.12 17.77 10.18
CA ILE A 137 -23.17 17.68 8.71
C ILE A 137 -23.26 19.06 8.03
N GLY A 138 -23.75 20.09 8.72
CA GLY A 138 -23.73 21.47 8.23
C GLY A 138 -22.37 22.14 8.37
N LYS A 139 -21.58 21.76 9.38
CA LYS A 139 -20.23 22.32 9.63
C LYS A 139 -19.14 21.62 8.82
N PHE A 140 -19.24 20.31 8.65
CA PHE A 140 -18.24 19.49 7.96
C PHE A 140 -18.85 18.85 6.71
N ALA A 141 -18.11 18.86 5.61
CA ALA A 141 -18.58 18.38 4.32
C ALA A 141 -18.25 16.89 4.13
N GLN A 142 -19.27 16.07 3.89
CA GLN A 142 -19.10 14.67 3.47
C GLN A 142 -18.33 14.60 2.14
N GLY A 143 -17.42 13.63 2.01
CA GLY A 143 -16.54 13.47 0.85
C GLY A 143 -15.27 14.32 0.89
N LYS A 144 -15.25 15.37 1.73
CA LYS A 144 -14.08 16.24 1.92
C LYS A 144 -13.47 16.09 3.31
N ASP A 145 -14.27 16.32 4.34
CA ASP A 145 -13.82 16.32 5.73
C ASP A 145 -13.91 14.92 6.34
N PHE A 146 -15.01 14.20 6.05
CA PHE A 146 -15.28 12.83 6.48
C PHE A 146 -16.11 12.05 5.45
N ASN A 147 -16.22 10.74 5.62
CA ASN A 147 -17.13 9.85 4.90
C ASN A 147 -17.93 9.01 5.90
N ILE A 148 -19.21 8.77 5.60
CA ILE A 148 -20.08 7.90 6.38
C ILE A 148 -19.87 6.47 5.89
N VAL A 149 -19.48 5.57 6.80
CA VAL A 149 -19.40 4.12 6.52
C VAL A 149 -20.74 3.47 6.83
N ASP A 150 -21.36 3.86 7.93
CA ASP A 150 -22.62 3.34 8.41
C ASP A 150 -23.34 4.36 9.29
N VAL A 151 -24.67 4.35 9.28
CA VAL A 151 -25.50 5.23 10.11
C VAL A 151 -26.81 4.56 10.47
N GLU A 152 -27.10 4.54 11.77
CA GLU A 152 -28.33 3.99 12.35
C GLU A 152 -29.15 5.13 12.97
N TYR A 153 -30.43 5.19 12.60
CA TYR A 153 -31.39 6.15 13.12
C TYR A 153 -32.30 5.47 14.15
N GLY A 154 -32.16 5.86 15.41
CA GLY A 154 -33.00 5.41 16.51
C GLY A 154 -33.47 6.58 17.37
N THR A 155 -33.39 6.43 18.69
CA THR A 155 -33.59 7.55 19.63
C THR A 155 -32.49 8.60 19.52
N SER A 156 -31.30 8.18 19.11
CA SER A 156 -30.13 8.97 18.75
C SER A 156 -29.67 8.55 17.35
N VAL A 157 -28.75 9.32 16.77
CA VAL A 157 -28.02 8.96 15.55
C VAL A 157 -26.71 8.31 15.97
N ARG A 158 -26.52 7.04 15.60
CA ARG A 158 -25.24 6.35 15.74
C ARG A 158 -24.59 6.29 14.37
N ALA A 159 -23.38 6.81 14.24
CA ALA A 159 -22.67 6.84 12.97
C ALA A 159 -21.26 6.30 13.09
N THR A 160 -20.86 5.49 12.11
CA THR A 160 -19.47 5.11 11.89
C THR A 160 -18.90 5.96 10.77
N LEU A 161 -17.89 6.76 11.09
CA LEU A 161 -17.28 7.71 10.16
C LEU A 161 -15.83 7.32 9.87
N THR A 162 -15.35 7.77 8.71
CA THR A 162 -13.93 7.75 8.35
C THR A 162 -13.47 9.11 7.89
N CYS A 163 -12.24 9.49 8.21
CA CYS A 163 -11.64 10.73 7.73
C CYS A 163 -10.15 10.54 7.51
N LYS A 164 -9.54 11.39 6.68
CA LYS A 164 -8.08 11.48 6.62
C LYS A 164 -7.55 11.89 7.99
N SER A 165 -6.35 11.42 8.34
CA SER A 165 -5.72 11.70 9.63
C SER A 165 -5.52 13.20 9.85
N GLU A 166 -5.26 13.96 8.79
CA GLU A 166 -5.14 15.43 8.83
C GLU A 166 -6.44 16.13 9.26
N ASN A 167 -7.61 15.56 8.96
CA ASN A 167 -8.91 16.12 9.31
C ASN A 167 -9.38 15.68 10.71
N PHE A 168 -8.83 14.59 11.24
CA PHE A 168 -9.36 13.96 12.45
C PHE A 168 -9.36 14.90 13.66
N LYS A 169 -8.32 15.74 13.80
CA LYS A 169 -8.23 16.66 14.94
C LYS A 169 -9.42 17.64 14.99
N ALA A 170 -9.73 18.29 13.87
CA ALA A 170 -10.83 19.25 13.82
C ALA A 170 -12.20 18.60 14.07
N LEU A 171 -12.39 17.37 13.58
CA LEU A 171 -13.60 16.59 13.85
C LEU A 171 -13.66 16.19 15.33
N ALA A 172 -12.55 15.72 15.90
CA ALA A 172 -12.50 15.31 17.30
C ALA A 172 -12.76 16.48 18.25
N ASP A 173 -12.13 17.63 18.01
CA ASP A 173 -12.31 18.84 18.81
C ASP A 173 -13.79 19.26 18.84
N PHE A 174 -14.51 19.16 17.70
CA PHE A 174 -15.94 19.47 17.64
C PHE A 174 -16.79 18.67 18.64
N PHE A 175 -16.53 17.36 18.76
CA PHE A 175 -17.27 16.49 19.67
C PHE A 175 -16.79 16.64 21.12
N VAL A 176 -15.47 16.75 21.35
CA VAL A 176 -14.88 16.91 22.68
C VAL A 176 -15.35 18.21 23.36
N GLU A 177 -15.36 19.33 22.63
CA GLU A 177 -15.87 20.62 23.13
C GLU A 177 -17.34 20.53 23.57
N ARG A 178 -18.09 19.61 22.97
CA ARG A 178 -19.53 19.37 23.22
C ARG A 178 -19.78 18.22 24.18
N ARG A 179 -18.73 17.66 24.79
CA ARG A 179 -18.77 16.51 25.71
C ARG A 179 -19.42 15.28 25.09
N ILE A 180 -19.25 15.10 23.78
CA ILE A 180 -19.71 13.93 23.05
C ILE A 180 -18.55 12.93 22.99
N PRO A 181 -18.73 11.70 23.48
CA PRO A 181 -17.68 10.68 23.40
C PRO A 181 -17.45 10.26 21.95
N ILE A 182 -16.18 10.01 21.63
CA ILE A 182 -15.75 9.43 20.35
C ILE A 182 -15.04 8.12 20.65
N GLU A 183 -15.40 7.07 19.92
CA GLU A 183 -14.70 5.80 19.99
C GLU A 183 -13.85 5.61 18.73
N GLU A 184 -12.53 5.53 18.88
CA GLU A 184 -11.66 5.21 17.74
C GLU A 184 -11.72 3.71 17.43
N LEU A 185 -12.30 3.36 16.29
CA LEU A 185 -12.46 1.97 15.83
C LEU A 185 -11.24 1.44 15.08
N GLY A 186 -10.33 2.32 14.65
CA GLY A 186 -9.08 1.93 14.02
C GLY A 186 -8.58 2.89 12.94
N ARG A 187 -7.64 2.40 12.12
CA ARG A 187 -7.06 3.14 11.00
C ARG A 187 -7.64 2.66 9.67
N VAL A 188 -7.75 3.58 8.73
CA VAL A 188 -8.12 3.31 7.34
C VAL A 188 -7.13 3.98 6.39
N VAL A 189 -7.14 3.61 5.13
CA VAL A 189 -6.29 4.18 4.09
C VAL A 189 -7.17 4.74 3.00
N PHE A 190 -6.95 6.02 2.67
CA PHE A 190 -7.51 6.65 1.48
C PHE A 190 -6.48 6.57 0.37
N VAL A 191 -6.94 6.23 -0.83
CA VAL A 191 -6.10 6.23 -2.04
C VAL A 191 -6.61 7.33 -2.95
N GLU A 192 -5.84 8.41 -3.06
CA GLU A 192 -6.12 9.47 -4.03
C GLU A 192 -5.36 9.15 -5.32
N ARG A 193 -6.06 9.13 -6.46
CA ARG A 193 -5.39 8.93 -7.76
C ARG A 193 -4.50 10.14 -8.04
N LEU A 194 -3.26 9.87 -8.45
CA LEU A 194 -2.33 10.87 -8.97
C LEU A 194 -2.61 11.19 -10.44
#